data_AF-R7TCH1-F1
#
_entry.id   AF-R7TCH1-F1
#
_cell.length_a   1.000
_cell.length_b   1.000
_cell.length_c   1.000
_cell.angle_alpha   90.00
_cell.angle_beta   90.00
_cell.angle_gamma   90.00
#
_symmetry.space_group_name_H-M   'P 1'
#
loop_
_entity.id
_entity.type
_entity.pdbx_description
1 polymer ?
#
loop_
_entity_poly.entity_id
_entity_poly.type
_entity_poly.pdbx_seq_one_letter_code
_entity_poly.pdbx_strand_id
1 'polypeptide(L)'
;MGVSCVQRKSFVREDCSLEVCSLFAGSRAPIRILFLENLTRLFCENLPDLWRLGTAYLSGKIAKGVKKTTRVDGSKHTQFKQMVQDVVQYYCNAVRSAFLPDSLENLPAEIRLAAGQWGSADPKKDSPVSWLPICVRHIRACMQSISLLELSSDSVALLQDLSFDLRWNCMSTLLKQAIE
;
A
#
# COMPACT_ATOMS: atom_id res chain seq x y z
N MET A 1 -14.19 -8.54 42.15
CA MET A 1 -14.27 -9.03 40.76
C MET A 1 -14.76 -7.87 39.90
N GLY A 2 -13.88 -7.26 39.11
CA GLY A 2 -14.20 -6.09 38.30
C GLY A 2 -13.18 -5.96 37.18
N VAL A 3 -13.37 -6.77 36.13
CA VAL A 3 -12.57 -6.67 34.91
C VAL A 3 -13.08 -5.49 34.11
N SER A 4 -12.27 -4.43 34.10
CA SER A 4 -12.48 -3.24 33.30
C SER A 4 -12.43 -3.61 31.82
N CYS A 5 -13.51 -3.27 31.11
CA CYS A 5 -13.65 -3.45 29.66
C CYS A 5 -12.63 -2.52 28.98
N VAL A 6 -11.64 -3.10 28.29
CA VAL A 6 -10.70 -2.34 27.47
C VAL A 6 -11.41 -1.98 26.17
N GLN A 7 -11.89 -0.74 26.07
CA GLN A 7 -12.33 -0.11 24.82
C GLN A 7 -11.23 -0.27 23.74
N ARG A 8 -11.43 -1.21 22.80
CA ARG A 8 -10.64 -1.29 21.56
C ARG A 8 -11.05 -0.14 20.65
N LYS A 9 -10.12 0.78 20.39
CA LYS A 9 -10.22 1.79 19.32
C LYS A 9 -10.34 1.09 17.96
N SER A 10 -11.56 1.01 17.43
CA SER A 10 -11.87 0.58 16.05
C SER A 10 -11.85 1.73 15.02
N PHE A 11 -11.55 2.96 15.46
CA PHE A 11 -11.78 4.22 14.75
C PHE A 11 -11.05 4.45 13.40
N VAL A 12 -10.30 3.47 12.87
CA VAL A 12 -9.64 3.61 11.54
C VAL A 12 -10.06 2.49 10.58
N ARG A 13 -10.62 1.38 11.09
CA ARG A 13 -10.93 0.21 10.25
C ARG A 13 -12.15 0.41 9.35
N GLU A 14 -13.16 1.14 9.83
CA GLU A 14 -14.43 1.30 9.11
C GLU A 14 -14.35 2.40 8.06
N ASP A 15 -13.77 3.56 8.37
CA ASP A 15 -13.74 4.70 7.44
C ASP A 15 -12.89 4.45 6.19
N CYS A 16 -11.68 3.90 6.35
CA CYS A 16 -10.79 3.66 5.20
C CYS A 16 -11.31 2.52 4.31
N SER A 17 -11.90 1.47 4.89
CA SER A 17 -12.44 0.34 4.11
C SER A 17 -13.68 0.74 3.31
N LEU A 18 -14.53 1.63 3.85
CA LEU A 18 -15.77 2.08 3.21
C LEU A 18 -15.53 3.09 2.07
N GLU A 19 -14.62 4.06 2.24
CA GLU A 19 -14.25 4.99 1.16
C GLU A 19 -13.54 4.28 0.00
N VAL A 20 -12.71 3.27 0.30
CA VAL A 20 -11.97 2.51 -0.71
C VAL A 20 -12.90 1.53 -1.45
N CYS A 21 -13.79 0.80 -0.78
CA CYS A 21 -14.63 -0.20 -1.49
C CYS A 21 -15.77 0.40 -2.34
N SER A 22 -16.15 1.66 -2.12
CA SER A 22 -17.34 2.26 -2.76
C SER A 22 -17.07 2.88 -4.15
N LEU A 23 -15.81 3.00 -4.56
CA LEU A 23 -15.43 3.73 -5.78
C LEU A 23 -15.51 2.89 -7.08
N PHE A 24 -15.52 1.56 -7.01
CA PHE A 24 -15.50 0.68 -8.20
C PHE A 24 -16.77 -0.15 -8.44
N ALA A 25 -17.81 -0.01 -7.60
CA ALA A 25 -18.96 -0.92 -7.54
C ALA A 25 -19.98 -0.88 -8.71
N GLY A 26 -19.66 -0.28 -9.87
CA GLY A 26 -20.67 0.07 -10.89
C GLY A 26 -20.49 -0.46 -12.32
N SER A 27 -19.38 -1.11 -12.68
CA SER A 27 -19.18 -1.62 -14.05
C SER A 27 -18.11 -2.70 -14.09
N ARG A 28 -18.08 -3.53 -15.14
CA ARG A 28 -17.05 -4.57 -15.36
C ARG A 28 -15.67 -3.93 -15.43
N ALA A 29 -15.06 -3.68 -14.28
CA ALA A 29 -13.77 -3.03 -14.17
C ALA A 29 -12.71 -3.93 -14.81
N PRO A 30 -11.74 -3.35 -15.53
CA PRO A 30 -10.64 -4.12 -16.10
C PRO A 30 -9.82 -4.82 -15.03
N ILE A 31 -9.18 -5.93 -15.39
CA ILE A 31 -8.45 -6.79 -14.45
C ILE A 31 -7.33 -6.05 -13.69
N ARG A 32 -6.65 -5.09 -14.33
CA ARG A 32 -5.61 -4.26 -13.70
C ARG A 32 -6.18 -3.37 -12.59
N ILE A 33 -7.41 -2.90 -12.77
CA ILE A 33 -8.12 -2.05 -11.81
C ILE A 33 -8.60 -2.88 -10.62
N LEU A 34 -9.18 -4.06 -10.89
CA LEU A 34 -9.58 -5.03 -9.86
C LEU A 34 -8.37 -5.51 -9.04
N PHE A 35 -7.22 -5.71 -9.69
CA PHE A 35 -5.98 -6.04 -8.99
C PHE A 35 -5.55 -4.92 -8.06
N LEU A 36 -5.54 -3.66 -8.55
CA LEU A 36 -5.17 -2.52 -7.72
C LEU A 36 -6.08 -2.41 -6.50
N GLU A 37 -7.39 -2.48 -6.72
CA GLU A 37 -8.38 -2.40 -5.64
C GLU A 37 -8.12 -3.45 -4.56
N ASN A 38 -7.98 -4.72 -4.96
CA ASN A 38 -7.72 -5.81 -4.02
C ASN A 38 -6.38 -5.67 -3.31
N LEU A 39 -5.32 -5.31 -4.04
CA LEU A 39 -3.98 -5.14 -3.47
C LEU A 39 -3.96 -3.99 -2.47
N THR A 40 -4.49 -2.83 -2.85
CA THR A 40 -4.59 -1.65 -1.98
C THR A 40 -5.43 -1.97 -0.75
N ARG A 41 -6.58 -2.64 -0.91
CA ARG A 41 -7.41 -3.08 0.22
C ARG A 41 -6.62 -3.93 1.21
N LEU A 42 -5.98 -5.00 0.74
CA LEU A 42 -5.18 -5.88 1.59
C LEU A 42 -4.05 -5.11 2.30
N PHE A 43 -3.42 -4.17 1.60
CA PHE A 43 -2.35 -3.35 2.14
C PHE A 43 -2.84 -2.41 3.25
N CYS A 44 -3.92 -1.65 3.04
CA CYS A 44 -4.44 -0.73 4.06
C CYS A 44 -5.09 -1.50 5.25
N GLU A 45 -5.59 -2.73 5.06
CA GLU A 45 -6.12 -3.57 6.14
C GLU A 45 -5.01 -4.17 7.02
N ASN A 46 -3.97 -4.75 6.40
CA ASN A 46 -2.97 -5.55 7.13
C ASN A 46 -1.77 -4.74 7.63
N LEU A 47 -1.33 -3.71 6.89
CA LEU A 47 -0.15 -2.92 7.25
C LEU A 47 -0.29 -2.22 8.62
N PRO A 48 -1.43 -1.59 8.97
CA PRO A 48 -1.60 -0.96 10.27
C PRO A 48 -1.57 -1.95 11.43
N ASP A 49 -2.14 -3.14 11.23
CA ASP A 49 -2.13 -4.19 12.23
C ASP A 49 -0.70 -4.72 12.45
N LEU A 50 0.04 -4.96 11.37
CA LEU A 50 1.46 -5.34 11.43
C LEU A 50 2.29 -4.29 12.17
N TRP A 51 2.12 -3.00 11.84
CA TRP A 51 2.83 -1.90 12.48
C TRP A 51 2.54 -1.81 13.97
N ARG A 52 1.25 -1.85 14.36
CA ARG A 52 0.82 -1.79 15.76
C ARG A 52 1.31 -2.98 16.56
N LEU A 53 1.26 -4.18 15.98
CA LEU A 53 1.72 -5.40 16.63
C LEU A 53 3.24 -5.37 16.84
N GLY A 54 4.00 -5.04 15.80
CA GLY A 54 5.46 -4.99 15.87
C GLY A 54 5.98 -3.93 16.83
N THR A 55 5.39 -2.73 16.81
CA THR A 55 5.73 -1.67 17.78
C THR A 55 5.37 -2.07 19.22
N ALA A 56 4.22 -2.72 19.45
CA ALA A 56 3.83 -3.20 20.78
C ALA A 56 4.70 -4.37 21.28
N TYR A 57 5.13 -5.25 20.39
CA TYR A 57 6.06 -6.34 20.67
C TYR A 57 7.44 -5.80 21.06
N LEU A 58 8.00 -4.93 20.24
CA LEU A 58 9.32 -4.34 20.45
C LEU A 58 9.35 -3.38 21.66
N SER A 59 8.24 -2.70 21.94
CA SER A 59 8.10 -1.86 23.16
C SER A 59 7.93 -2.69 24.44
N GLY A 60 7.91 -4.02 24.36
CA GLY A 60 7.71 -4.90 25.53
C GLY A 60 6.31 -4.84 26.14
N LYS A 61 5.35 -4.13 25.52
CA LYS A 61 3.96 -4.03 26.01
C LYS A 61 3.24 -5.38 25.98
N ILE A 62 3.63 -6.26 25.04
CA ILE A 62 3.11 -7.63 24.91
C ILE A 62 3.87 -8.62 25.82
N ALA A 63 5.10 -8.30 26.22
CA ALA A 63 5.98 -9.21 26.95
C ALA A 63 5.69 -9.34 28.46
N LYS A 64 4.72 -8.59 29.00
CA LYS A 64 4.37 -8.62 30.44
C LYS A 64 3.88 -9.99 30.97
N GLY A 65 3.59 -10.95 30.08
CA GLY A 65 3.22 -12.33 30.44
C GLY A 65 4.33 -13.38 30.30
N VAL A 66 5.47 -13.06 29.68
CA VAL A 66 6.55 -14.03 29.41
C VAL A 66 7.73 -13.70 30.32
N LYS A 67 7.96 -14.53 31.34
CA LYS A 67 8.99 -14.38 32.40
C LYS A 67 10.46 -14.33 31.92
N LYS A 68 10.72 -14.12 30.63
CA LYS A 68 12.06 -14.14 30.04
C LYS A 68 12.15 -13.24 28.80
N THR A 69 11.94 -11.94 28.97
CA THR A 69 12.31 -10.97 27.92
C THR A 69 13.73 -10.49 28.19
N THR A 70 14.66 -11.17 27.53
CA THR A 70 15.94 -10.60 27.10
C THR A 70 15.69 -9.18 26.57
N ARG A 71 16.54 -8.23 26.99
CA ARG A 71 16.51 -6.83 26.51
C ARG A 71 16.27 -6.83 24.99
N VAL A 72 15.23 -6.14 24.53
CA VAL A 72 14.99 -5.97 23.09
C VAL A 72 16.14 -5.11 22.57
N ASP A 73 17.08 -5.73 21.88
CA ASP A 73 18.22 -5.02 21.29
C ASP A 73 17.74 -4.05 20.20
N GLY A 74 18.35 -2.87 20.13
CA GLY A 74 18.06 -1.86 19.09
C GLY A 74 18.18 -2.42 17.66
N SER A 75 18.99 -3.47 17.45
CA SER A 75 19.11 -4.20 16.19
C SER A 75 17.76 -4.77 15.70
N LYS A 76 16.90 -5.28 16.60
CA LYS A 76 15.58 -5.82 16.24
C LYS A 76 14.59 -4.74 15.82
N HIS A 77 14.72 -3.52 16.37
CA HIS A 77 13.93 -2.38 15.93
C HIS A 77 14.29 -1.96 14.51
N THR A 78 15.58 -1.92 14.20
CA THR A 78 16.06 -1.58 12.84
C THR A 78 15.61 -2.63 11.83
N GLN A 79 15.75 -3.92 12.14
CA GLN A 79 15.28 -5.00 11.27
C GLN A 79 13.76 -4.95 11.03
N PHE A 80 12.96 -4.64 12.06
CA PHE A 80 11.51 -4.49 11.89
C PHE A 80 11.15 -3.31 10.98
N LYS A 81 11.80 -2.17 11.15
CA LYS A 81 11.60 -1.01 10.27
C LYS A 81 11.94 -1.36 8.82
N GLN A 82 13.04 -2.09 8.59
CA GLN A 82 13.42 -2.57 7.26
C GLN A 82 12.36 -3.49 6.68
N MET A 83 11.87 -4.49 7.44
CA MET A 83 10.81 -5.40 6.96
C MET A 83 9.55 -4.64 6.54
N VAL A 84 9.14 -3.63 7.30
CA VAL A 84 7.97 -2.81 6.96
C VAL A 84 8.24 -1.99 5.70
N GLN A 85 9.44 -1.43 5.55
CA GLN A 85 9.84 -0.73 4.34
C GLN A 85 9.84 -1.64 3.11
N ASP A 86 10.31 -2.88 3.24
CA ASP A 86 10.33 -3.85 2.14
C ASP A 86 8.91 -4.22 1.69
N VAL A 87 7.96 -4.35 2.63
CA VAL A 87 6.53 -4.58 2.32
C VAL A 87 5.94 -3.39 1.57
N VAL A 88 6.24 -2.16 1.99
CA VAL A 88 5.80 -0.94 1.31
C VAL A 88 6.42 -0.84 -0.09
N GLN A 89 7.71 -1.15 -0.22
CA GLN A 89 8.40 -1.18 -1.51
C GLN A 89 7.79 -2.23 -2.45
N TYR A 90 7.48 -3.42 -1.95
CA TYR A 90 6.84 -4.47 -2.72
C TYR A 90 5.47 -4.03 -3.24
N TYR A 91 4.65 -3.43 -2.38
CA TYR A 91 3.37 -2.84 -2.78
C TYR A 91 3.55 -1.80 -3.90
N CYS A 92 4.49 -0.85 -3.73
CA CYS A 92 4.74 0.17 -4.74
C CYS A 92 5.20 -0.44 -6.08
N ASN A 93 6.07 -1.45 -6.04
CA ASN A 93 6.57 -2.11 -7.24
C ASN A 93 5.48 -2.93 -7.95
N ALA A 94 4.59 -3.60 -7.20
CA ALA A 94 3.47 -4.34 -7.76
C ALA A 94 2.44 -3.42 -8.43
N VAL A 95 2.22 -2.21 -7.90
CA VAL A 95 1.39 -1.21 -8.57
C VAL A 95 2.11 -0.65 -9.80
N ARG A 96 3.41 -0.37 -9.72
CA ARG A 96 4.19 0.08 -10.89
C ARG A 96 4.22 -0.97 -12.00
N SER A 97 4.31 -2.27 -11.69
CA SER A 97 4.29 -3.31 -12.73
C SER A 97 2.97 -3.34 -13.50
N ALA A 98 1.87 -3.00 -12.84
CA ALA A 98 0.54 -2.98 -13.44
C ALA A 98 0.28 -1.74 -14.34
N PHE A 99 0.78 -0.56 -13.98
CA PHE A 99 0.44 0.71 -14.65
C PHE A 99 1.62 1.45 -15.30
N LEU A 100 2.84 1.16 -14.84
CA LEU A 100 4.07 1.90 -15.14
C LEU A 100 5.22 0.92 -15.43
N PRO A 101 5.10 0.03 -16.44
CA PRO A 101 6.12 -0.97 -16.72
C PRO A 101 7.49 -0.33 -17.00
N ASP A 102 7.50 0.82 -17.69
CA ASP A 102 8.70 1.58 -18.04
C ASP A 102 9.46 2.08 -16.79
N SER A 103 8.74 2.40 -15.71
CA SER A 103 9.35 2.87 -14.46
C SER A 103 10.15 1.79 -13.72
N LEU A 104 9.95 0.51 -14.06
CA LEU A 104 10.64 -0.63 -13.45
C LEU A 104 11.86 -1.11 -14.26
N GLU A 105 12.14 -0.55 -15.44
CA GLU A 105 13.24 -1.02 -16.30
C GLU A 105 14.61 -0.90 -15.65
N ASN A 106 14.79 0.09 -14.78
CA ASN A 106 16.04 0.35 -14.05
C ASN A 106 16.26 -0.59 -12.86
N LEU A 107 15.28 -1.42 -12.47
CA LEU A 107 15.42 -2.35 -11.35
C LEU A 107 15.95 -3.73 -11.80
N PRO A 108 16.67 -4.44 -10.91
CA PRO A 108 17.15 -5.81 -11.15
C PRO A 108 16.02 -6.73 -11.62
N ALA A 109 16.35 -7.66 -12.53
CA ALA A 109 15.40 -8.59 -13.12
C ALA A 109 14.63 -9.41 -12.06
N GLU A 110 15.28 -9.80 -10.96
CA GLU A 110 14.66 -10.55 -9.87
C GLU A 110 13.51 -9.79 -9.18
N ILE A 111 13.70 -8.49 -8.94
CA ILE A 111 12.68 -7.64 -8.30
C ILE A 111 11.52 -7.39 -9.26
N ARG A 112 11.80 -7.27 -10.57
CA ARG A 112 10.78 -7.17 -11.62
C ARG A 112 9.92 -8.42 -11.71
N LEU A 113 10.52 -9.61 -11.58
CA LEU A 113 9.78 -10.87 -11.54
C LEU A 113 8.88 -10.98 -10.31
N ALA A 114 9.39 -10.57 -9.14
CA ALA A 114 8.64 -10.59 -7.88
C ALA A 114 7.44 -9.63 -7.88
N ALA A 115 7.54 -8.49 -8.57
CA ALA A 115 6.47 -7.50 -8.71
C ALA A 115 5.32 -7.95 -9.64
N GLY A 116 5.45 -9.11 -10.30
CA GLY A 116 4.48 -9.67 -11.22
C GLY A 116 4.72 -9.21 -12.67
N GLN A 117 4.62 -10.15 -13.60
CA GLN A 117 4.63 -9.86 -15.02
C GLN A 117 3.19 -9.71 -15.51
N TRP A 118 2.84 -8.50 -15.90
CA TRP A 118 1.65 -8.27 -16.70
C TRP A 118 2.04 -8.53 -18.16
N GLY A 119 1.34 -9.46 -18.83
CA GLY A 119 1.65 -9.80 -20.23
C GLY A 119 1.64 -8.56 -21.14
N SER A 120 2.07 -8.68 -22.40
CA SER A 120 2.16 -7.56 -23.37
C SER A 120 0.81 -6.92 -23.75
N ALA A 121 -0.23 -7.19 -22.96
CA ALA A 121 -1.45 -6.41 -22.83
C ALA A 121 -1.09 -4.93 -22.70
N ASP A 122 -1.14 -4.21 -23.82
CA ASP A 122 -0.84 -2.80 -23.93
C ASP A 122 -1.63 -2.05 -22.84
N PRO A 123 -0.97 -1.40 -21.85
CA PRO A 123 -1.65 -0.76 -20.73
C PRO A 123 -2.66 0.30 -21.20
N LYS A 124 -2.49 0.82 -22.43
CA LYS A 124 -3.42 1.75 -23.10
C LYS A 124 -4.70 1.10 -23.60
N LYS A 125 -4.67 -0.20 -23.91
CA LYS A 125 -5.79 -0.95 -24.51
C LYS A 125 -6.70 -1.59 -23.45
N ASP A 126 -6.11 -1.96 -22.31
CA ASP A 126 -6.80 -2.68 -21.22
C ASP A 126 -7.12 -1.83 -20.00
N SER A 127 -6.69 -0.56 -19.94
CA SER A 127 -7.22 0.41 -18.97
C SER A 127 -7.95 1.53 -19.70
N PRO A 128 -9.29 1.57 -19.66
CA PRO A 128 -10.03 2.71 -20.17
C PRO A 128 -9.55 3.93 -19.39
N VAL A 129 -9.12 4.97 -20.10
CA VAL A 129 -8.56 6.21 -19.52
C VAL A 129 -9.49 6.83 -18.46
N SER A 130 -10.80 6.54 -18.53
CA SER A 130 -11.80 6.88 -17.52
C SER A 130 -11.52 6.33 -16.11
N TRP A 131 -10.75 5.25 -15.96
CA TRP A 131 -10.46 4.63 -14.65
C TRP A 131 -9.17 5.15 -13.99
N LEU A 132 -8.24 5.74 -14.74
CA LEU A 132 -6.98 6.25 -14.18
C LEU A 132 -7.19 7.30 -13.07
N PRO A 133 -8.11 8.29 -13.21
CA PRO A 133 -8.40 9.22 -12.12
C PRO A 133 -8.94 8.53 -10.87
N ILE A 134 -9.69 7.44 -11.03
CA ILE A 134 -10.27 6.67 -9.92
C ILE A 134 -9.14 5.93 -9.18
N CYS A 135 -8.20 5.31 -9.89
CA CYS A 135 -7.00 4.68 -9.32
C CYS A 135 -6.16 5.68 -8.51
N VAL A 136 -5.95 6.88 -9.05
CA VAL A 136 -5.19 7.94 -8.37
C VAL A 136 -5.87 8.37 -7.07
N ARG A 137 -7.21 8.52 -7.07
CA ARG A 137 -7.98 8.83 -5.86
C ARG A 137 -7.85 7.73 -4.82
N HIS A 138 -7.94 6.48 -5.26
CA HIS A 138 -7.80 5.29 -4.41
C HIS A 138 -6.47 5.24 -3.66
N ILE A 139 -5.37 5.38 -4.39
CA ILE A 139 -4.03 5.31 -3.81
C ILE A 139 -3.80 6.48 -2.88
N ARG A 140 -4.31 7.67 -3.22
CA ARG A 140 -4.26 8.84 -2.34
C ARG A 140 -5.01 8.59 -1.02
N ALA A 141 -6.20 7.99 -1.06
CA ALA A 141 -6.95 7.65 0.14
C ALA A 141 -6.20 6.66 1.04
N CYS A 142 -5.64 5.59 0.44
CA CYS A 142 -4.81 4.65 1.21
C CYS A 142 -3.57 5.33 1.81
N MET A 143 -2.89 6.20 1.07
CA MET A 143 -1.77 6.97 1.60
C MET A 143 -2.17 7.84 2.79
N GLN A 144 -3.32 8.49 2.74
CA GLN A 144 -3.81 9.28 3.87
C GLN A 144 -4.02 8.40 5.10
N SER A 145 -4.66 7.23 4.96
CA SER A 145 -4.81 6.29 6.08
C SER A 145 -3.47 5.80 6.65
N ILE A 146 -2.48 5.57 5.78
CA ILE A 146 -1.16 5.07 6.16
C ILE A 146 -0.31 6.17 6.76
N SER A 147 -0.44 7.42 6.32
CA SER A 147 0.29 8.56 6.88
C SER A 147 -0.05 8.83 8.35
N LEU A 148 -1.22 8.39 8.82
CA LEU A 148 -1.61 8.43 10.24
C LEU A 148 -0.88 7.38 11.08
N LEU A 149 -0.29 6.36 10.45
CA LEU A 149 0.67 5.48 11.10
C LEU A 149 2.01 6.22 11.04
N GLU A 150 2.63 6.47 12.18
CA GLU A 150 3.96 7.08 12.30
C GLU A 150 5.06 6.13 11.78
N LEU A 151 5.01 5.78 10.49
CA LEU A 151 5.98 4.97 9.76
C LEU A 151 7.30 5.72 9.57
N SER A 152 8.34 4.99 9.13
CA SER A 152 9.61 5.61 8.73
C SER A 152 9.37 6.60 7.59
N SER A 153 10.10 7.73 7.60
CA SER A 153 10.05 8.76 6.55
C SER A 153 10.24 8.15 5.15
N ASP A 154 11.14 7.18 5.04
CA ASP A 154 11.51 6.55 3.78
C ASP A 154 10.35 5.73 3.20
N SER A 155 9.58 5.05 4.05
CA SER A 155 8.41 4.27 3.62
C SER A 155 7.29 5.18 3.12
N VAL A 156 7.10 6.34 3.76
CA VAL A 156 6.11 7.34 3.31
C VAL A 156 6.55 7.98 1.99
N ALA A 157 7.85 8.26 1.82
CA ALA A 157 8.40 8.79 0.58
C ALA A 157 8.14 7.84 -0.61
N LEU A 158 8.33 6.52 -0.44
CA LEU A 158 8.05 5.54 -1.49
C LEU A 158 6.60 5.55 -1.99
N LEU A 159 5.65 5.79 -1.08
CA LEU A 159 4.23 5.91 -1.42
C LEU A 159 3.92 7.25 -2.10
N GLN A 160 4.58 8.34 -1.68
CA GLN A 160 4.47 9.64 -2.32
C GLN A 160 4.97 9.62 -3.76
N ASP A 161 6.12 8.99 -4.00
CA ASP A 161 6.69 8.80 -5.32
C ASP A 161 5.72 8.00 -6.21
N LEU A 162 5.16 6.90 -5.69
CA LEU A 162 4.18 6.11 -6.42
C LEU A 162 2.95 6.95 -6.82
N SER A 163 2.42 7.75 -5.89
CA SER A 163 1.28 8.62 -6.20
C SER A 163 1.63 9.70 -7.21
N PHE A 164 2.86 10.21 -7.20
CA PHE A 164 3.31 11.18 -8.19
C PHE A 164 3.40 10.55 -9.58
N ASP A 165 4.05 9.39 -9.69
CA ASP A 165 4.21 8.66 -10.95
C ASP A 165 2.85 8.34 -11.60
N LEU A 166 1.88 7.90 -10.79
CA LEU A 166 0.54 7.60 -11.29
C LEU A 166 -0.25 8.83 -11.72
N ARG A 167 -0.10 9.96 -11.01
CA ARG A 167 -0.70 11.25 -11.45
C ARG A 167 -0.09 11.71 -12.76
N TRP A 168 1.23 11.57 -12.90
CA TRP A 168 1.94 11.89 -14.12
C TRP A 168 1.45 11.03 -15.29
N ASN A 169 1.37 9.72 -15.10
CA ASN A 169 0.88 8.81 -16.12
C ASN A 169 -0.59 9.07 -16.48
N CYS A 170 -1.44 9.33 -15.50
CA CYS A 170 -2.83 9.74 -15.73
C CYS A 170 -2.90 11.01 -16.59
N MET A 171 -2.15 12.06 -16.22
CA MET A 171 -2.12 13.32 -16.96
C MET A 171 -1.56 13.14 -18.38
N SER A 172 -0.44 12.43 -18.52
CA SER A 172 0.19 12.17 -19.81
C SER A 172 -0.73 11.38 -20.75
N THR A 173 -1.42 10.37 -20.22
CA THR A 173 -2.35 9.53 -21.00
C THR A 173 -3.58 10.33 -21.43
N LEU A 174 -4.16 11.13 -20.53
CA LEU A 174 -5.28 12.02 -20.85
C LEU A 174 -4.90 13.04 -21.94
N LEU A 175 -3.72 13.66 -21.82
CA LEU A 175 -3.24 14.63 -22.81
C LEU A 175 -2.97 13.99 -24.17
N LYS A 176 -2.37 12.79 -24.21
CA LYS A 176 -2.16 12.05 -25.47
C LYS A 176 -3.49 11.73 -26.16
N GLN A 177 -4.49 11.28 -25.41
CA GLN A 177 -5.81 11.00 -25.95
C GLN A 177 -6.54 12.26 -26.44
N ALA A 178 -6.28 13.42 -25.83
CA ALA A 178 -6.89 14.68 -26.28
C ALA A 178 -6.27 15.25 -27.56
N ILE A 179 -5.08 14.76 -27.95
CA ILE A 179 -4.36 15.19 -29.17
C ILE A 179 -4.71 14.30 -30.36
N GLU A 180 -5.07 13.03 -30.12
CA GLU A 180 -5.60 12.09 -31.13
C GLU A 180 -7.08 12.38 -31.48
#